data_AF-A0A0V0Z2S0-F1
#
_entry.id   AF-A0A0V0Z2S0-F1
#
_cell.length_a   1.000
_cell.length_b   1.000
_cell.length_c   1.000
_cell.angle_alpha   90.00
_cell.angle_beta   90.00
_cell.angle_gamma   90.00
#
_symmetry.space_group_name_H-M   'P 1'
#
loop_
_entity.id
_entity.type
_entity.pdbx_description
1 polymer ?
#
loop_
_entity_poly.entity_id
_entity_poly.type
_entity_poly.pdbx_seq_one_letter_code
_entity_poly.pdbx_strand_id
1 'polypeptide(L)'
;MRTVLIFLALPNIIYSQNAKCKTNDAQQDADWAILYKGPAQNNGKLLASDSPNDWANGAAPVTQPNGHSFAVALTDVVGPHANVKFLAYNNVPPAVPNVKTKSNSKGVIIISTAPGQNDGAWIVHTVPGFPAARTGYSWPASEIEKGHLLICMTIAETQINAVG
;
A
#
# COMPACT_ATOMS: atom_id res chain seq x y z
N MET A 1 26.50 23.70 40.86
CA MET A 1 26.50 23.45 39.41
C MET A 1 25.83 22.10 39.17
N ARG A 2 24.63 22.08 38.58
CA ARG A 2 23.97 20.85 38.09
C ARG A 2 23.81 21.04 36.59
N THR A 3 24.69 20.44 35.81
CA THR A 3 24.57 20.40 34.36
C THR A 3 23.48 19.39 34.02
N VAL A 4 22.30 19.88 33.60
CA VAL A 4 21.24 19.04 33.04
C VAL A 4 21.60 18.80 31.58
N LEU A 5 22.02 17.59 31.22
CA LEU A 5 22.10 17.17 29.82
C LEU A 5 20.66 16.92 29.33
N ILE A 6 20.14 17.82 28.51
CA ILE A 6 18.92 17.59 27.76
C ILE A 6 19.32 16.82 26.49
N PHE A 7 19.06 15.51 26.46
CA PHE A 7 19.08 14.74 25.23
C PHE A 7 17.87 15.15 24.38
N LEU A 8 18.07 16.07 23.45
CA LEU A 8 17.15 16.27 22.33
C LEU A 8 17.35 15.08 21.37
N ALA A 9 16.63 13.98 21.62
CA ALA A 9 16.40 12.99 20.59
C ALA A 9 15.53 13.67 19.53
N LEU A 10 16.15 14.25 18.51
CA LEU A 10 15.48 14.54 17.26
C LEU A 10 14.95 13.19 16.76
N PRO A 11 13.63 12.94 16.66
CA PRO A 11 13.20 11.83 15.86
C PRO A 11 13.71 12.15 14.46
N ASN A 12 14.73 11.41 14.02
CA ASN A 12 14.92 11.20 12.60
C ASN A 12 13.60 10.58 12.14
N ILE A 13 12.63 11.41 11.75
CA ILE A 13 11.53 10.98 10.90
C ILE A 13 12.22 10.72 9.58
N ILE A 14 12.91 9.58 9.50
CA ILE A 14 13.16 8.91 8.25
C ILE A 14 11.73 8.60 7.80
N TYR A 15 11.20 9.42 6.90
CA TYR A 15 10.08 8.99 6.09
C TYR A 15 10.61 7.76 5.37
N SER A 16 10.32 6.58 5.92
CA SER A 16 10.54 5.31 5.24
C SER A 16 9.83 5.44 3.91
N GLN A 17 10.60 5.33 2.82
CA GLN A 17 10.03 5.25 1.49
C GLN A 17 9.02 4.10 1.52
N ASN A 18 7.74 4.36 1.25
CA ASN A 18 6.71 3.31 1.35
C ASN A 18 6.68 2.46 0.07
N ALA A 19 7.85 2.01 -0.36
CA ALA A 19 8.02 1.12 -1.49
C ALA A 19 8.04 -0.36 -1.06
N LYS A 20 7.59 -0.69 0.15
CA LYS A 20 7.46 -2.08 0.65
C LYS A 20 6.06 -2.35 1.13
N CYS A 21 5.70 -3.63 1.14
CA CYS A 21 4.51 -4.08 1.86
C CYS A 21 4.65 -3.82 3.36
N LYS A 22 3.52 -3.78 4.05
CA LYS A 22 3.45 -3.39 5.45
C LYS A 22 2.75 -4.45 6.30
N THR A 23 3.14 -4.57 7.55
CA THR A 23 2.43 -5.40 8.55
C THR A 23 1.01 -4.89 8.80
N ASN A 24 0.21 -5.66 9.53
CA ASN A 24 -1.22 -5.36 9.75
C ASN A 24 -1.48 -3.92 10.23
N ASP A 25 -0.74 -3.51 11.27
CA ASP A 25 -0.77 -2.18 11.90
C ASP A 25 0.07 -1.12 11.17
N ALA A 26 0.68 -1.52 10.06
CA ALA A 26 1.59 -0.75 9.23
C ALA A 26 2.81 -0.16 9.95
N GLN A 27 3.22 -0.74 11.08
CA GLN A 27 4.39 -0.26 11.82
C GLN A 27 5.72 -0.79 11.26
N GLN A 28 5.68 -1.91 10.55
CA GLN A 28 6.88 -2.56 10.01
C GLN A 28 6.70 -2.91 8.53
N ASP A 29 7.83 -3.12 7.86
CA ASP A 29 7.85 -3.65 6.50
C ASP A 29 7.56 -5.16 6.54
N ALA A 30 6.91 -5.66 5.50
CA ALA A 30 6.63 -7.06 5.27
C ALA A 30 7.14 -7.49 3.90
N ASP A 31 7.52 -8.76 3.74
CA ASP A 31 7.90 -9.32 2.45
C ASP A 31 6.68 -9.52 1.55
N TRP A 32 5.54 -9.86 2.17
CA TRP A 32 4.25 -9.95 1.50
C TRP A 32 3.11 -9.70 2.50
N ALA A 33 1.98 -9.24 1.99
CA ALA A 33 0.75 -9.07 2.76
C ALA A 33 -0.47 -9.39 1.89
N ILE A 34 -1.48 -10.01 2.49
CA ILE A 34 -2.75 -10.35 1.84
C ILE A 34 -3.86 -9.79 2.71
N LEU A 35 -4.71 -8.96 2.11
CA LEU A 35 -5.92 -8.42 2.74
C LEU A 35 -7.15 -8.97 2.02
N TYR A 36 -8.03 -9.61 2.80
CA TYR A 36 -9.35 -9.98 2.34
C TYR A 36 -10.41 -9.11 3.04
N LYS A 37 -11.13 -8.29 2.28
CA LYS A 37 -12.30 -7.56 2.77
C LYS A 37 -13.56 -8.35 2.43
N GLY A 38 -14.36 -8.69 3.43
CA GLY A 38 -15.66 -9.34 3.19
C GLY A 38 -16.72 -8.38 2.59
N PRO A 39 -17.77 -8.92 1.95
CA PRO A 39 -18.96 -8.14 1.57
C PRO A 39 -19.61 -7.46 2.78
N ALA A 40 -20.05 -6.22 2.62
CA ALA A 40 -20.67 -5.40 3.67
C ALA A 40 -19.82 -5.26 4.96
N GLN A 41 -18.49 -5.40 4.86
CA GLN A 41 -17.55 -5.20 5.96
C GLN A 41 -16.66 -3.98 5.70
N ASN A 42 -16.46 -3.15 6.72
CA ASN A 42 -15.53 -2.02 6.63
C ASN A 42 -14.08 -2.46 6.93
N ASN A 43 -13.90 -3.44 7.80
CA ASN A 43 -12.60 -4.04 8.09
C ASN A 43 -12.40 -5.31 7.25
N GLY A 44 -11.15 -5.60 6.92
CA GLY A 44 -10.76 -6.88 6.35
C GLY A 44 -10.13 -7.82 7.37
N LYS A 45 -9.68 -8.96 6.87
CA LYS A 45 -8.73 -9.86 7.52
C LYS A 45 -7.39 -9.74 6.80
N LEU A 46 -6.29 -9.76 7.55
CA LEU A 46 -4.95 -9.61 6.99
C LEU A 46 -4.05 -10.77 7.41
N LEU A 47 -3.28 -11.26 6.45
CA LEU A 47 -2.20 -12.23 6.64
C LEU A 47 -0.92 -11.61 6.07
N ALA A 48 0.18 -11.62 6.82
CA ALA A 48 1.44 -11.04 6.37
C ALA A 48 2.63 -11.90 6.79
N SER A 49 3.79 -11.64 6.20
CA SER A 49 5.01 -12.43 6.38
C SER A 49 5.53 -12.46 7.82
N ASP A 50 5.20 -11.47 8.64
CA ASP A 50 5.55 -11.41 10.07
C ASP A 50 4.71 -12.37 10.92
N SER A 51 3.50 -12.70 10.47
CA SER A 51 2.60 -13.68 11.10
C SER A 51 1.92 -14.57 10.05
N PRO A 52 2.67 -15.47 9.39
CA PRO A 52 2.22 -16.16 8.18
C PRO A 52 1.16 -17.25 8.41
N ASN A 53 0.82 -17.55 9.67
CA ASN A 53 -0.14 -18.58 10.05
C ASN A 53 -1.41 -18.02 10.71
N ASP A 54 -1.56 -16.70 10.82
CA ASP A 54 -2.68 -16.08 11.55
C ASP A 54 -3.39 -15.00 10.74
N TRP A 55 -4.63 -15.28 10.33
CA TRP A 55 -5.50 -14.29 9.72
C TRP A 55 -6.05 -13.34 10.79
N ALA A 56 -5.33 -12.26 11.04
CA ALA A 56 -5.71 -11.25 12.01
C ALA A 56 -6.86 -10.36 11.50
N ASN A 57 -7.60 -9.76 12.43
CA ASN A 57 -8.48 -8.63 12.09
C ASN A 57 -7.64 -7.48 11.54
N GLY A 58 -8.09 -6.87 10.45
CA GLY A 58 -7.45 -5.67 9.90
C GLY A 58 -7.42 -4.55 10.94
N ALA A 59 -6.25 -3.93 11.10
CA ALA A 59 -5.99 -2.95 12.15
C ALA A 59 -6.92 -1.71 12.10
N ALA A 60 -7.39 -1.35 10.91
CA ALA A 60 -8.35 -0.28 10.70
C ALA A 60 -9.29 -0.58 9.51
N PRO A 61 -10.42 0.13 9.37
CA PRO A 61 -11.26 0.05 8.19
C PRO A 61 -10.48 0.34 6.90
N VAL A 62 -10.80 -0.36 5.81
CA VAL A 62 -10.12 -0.16 4.51
C VAL A 62 -10.37 1.21 3.90
N THR A 63 -11.36 1.96 4.42
CA THR A 63 -11.64 3.33 4.00
C THR A 63 -10.72 4.36 4.65
N GLN A 64 -10.01 3.99 5.72
CA GLN A 64 -9.10 4.90 6.40
C GLN A 64 -7.82 5.12 5.59
N PRO A 65 -7.30 6.36 5.49
CA PRO A 65 -6.11 6.67 4.74
C PRO A 65 -4.80 6.31 5.47
N ASN A 66 -4.88 5.74 6.67
CA ASN A 66 -3.75 5.35 7.51
C ASN A 66 -4.15 4.26 8.51
N GLY A 67 -3.19 3.80 9.31
CA GLY A 67 -3.43 2.85 10.40
C GLY A 67 -3.63 1.39 9.97
N HIS A 68 -3.44 1.09 8.68
CA HIS A 68 -3.45 -0.27 8.16
C HIS A 68 -2.48 -0.44 6.99
N SER A 69 -2.09 -1.70 6.75
CA SER A 69 -1.07 -2.12 5.79
C SER A 69 -1.17 -1.43 4.42
N PHE A 70 -2.30 -1.59 3.72
CA PHE A 70 -2.43 -1.17 2.32
C PHE A 70 -2.59 0.34 2.17
N ALA A 71 -3.12 1.06 3.16
CA ALA A 71 -3.13 2.52 3.12
C ALA A 71 -1.70 3.08 3.20
N VAL A 72 -0.90 2.58 4.14
CA VAL A 72 0.47 3.06 4.32
C VAL A 72 1.35 2.69 3.13
N ALA A 73 1.22 1.47 2.60
CA ALA A 73 1.92 1.04 1.38
C ALA A 73 1.59 1.91 0.14
N LEU A 74 0.42 2.56 0.11
CA LEU A 74 -0.01 3.41 -0.99
C LEU A 74 0.23 4.91 -0.75
N THR A 75 0.81 5.31 0.39
CA THR A 75 1.00 6.73 0.77
C THR A 75 1.64 7.55 -0.36
N ASP A 76 2.73 7.03 -0.94
CA ASP A 76 3.52 7.71 -1.98
C ASP A 76 2.93 7.54 -3.40
N VAL A 77 1.84 6.77 -3.53
CA VAL A 77 1.05 6.62 -4.77
C VAL A 77 -0.09 7.64 -4.79
N VAL A 78 -0.76 7.81 -3.66
CA VAL A 78 -1.91 8.72 -3.52
C VAL A 78 -1.49 10.16 -3.22
N GLY A 79 -0.29 10.36 -2.66
CA GLY A 79 0.37 11.65 -2.46
C GLY A 79 1.69 11.75 -3.25
N PRO A 80 2.26 12.97 -3.38
CA PRO A 80 3.54 13.15 -4.05
C PRO A 80 4.72 12.76 -3.15
N HIS A 81 5.68 12.01 -3.69
CA HIS A 81 6.99 11.79 -3.07
C HIS A 81 8.11 11.92 -4.12
N ALA A 82 9.21 12.60 -3.76
CA ALA A 82 10.28 12.93 -4.72
C ALA A 82 11.02 11.69 -5.25
N ASN A 83 11.19 10.70 -4.37
CA ASN A 83 12.01 9.51 -4.62
C ASN A 83 11.16 8.24 -4.80
N VAL A 84 9.90 8.37 -5.22
CA VAL A 84 9.03 7.24 -5.56
C VAL A 84 8.48 7.41 -6.98
N LYS A 85 8.50 6.32 -7.74
CA LYS A 85 7.78 6.18 -9.01
C LYS A 85 6.80 5.03 -8.88
N PHE A 86 5.70 5.10 -9.63
CA PHE A 86 4.72 4.03 -9.64
C PHE A 86 4.02 3.92 -10.99
N LEU A 87 3.50 2.73 -11.26
CA LEU A 87 2.57 2.43 -12.35
C LEU A 87 1.29 1.86 -11.74
N ALA A 88 0.19 2.60 -11.84
CA ALA A 88 -1.14 2.11 -11.49
C ALA A 88 -1.86 1.64 -12.75
N TYR A 89 -2.41 0.43 -12.72
CA TYR A 89 -3.19 -0.16 -13.81
C TYR A 89 -4.53 -0.65 -13.27
N ASN A 90 -5.61 -0.39 -14.00
CA ASN A 90 -6.95 -0.81 -13.63
C ASN A 90 -7.83 -0.79 -14.89
N ASN A 91 -8.67 -1.80 -15.10
CA ASN A 91 -9.64 -1.80 -16.20
C ASN A 91 -10.87 -0.90 -15.91
N VAL A 92 -11.02 -0.43 -14.67
CA VAL A 92 -11.98 0.58 -14.24
C VAL A 92 -11.22 1.61 -13.38
N PRO A 93 -10.31 2.42 -13.97
CA PRO A 93 -9.52 3.36 -13.19
C PRO A 93 -10.38 4.53 -12.69
N PRO A 94 -10.03 5.12 -11.52
CA PRO A 94 -10.75 6.27 -11.01
C PRO A 94 -10.67 7.46 -11.98
N ALA A 95 -11.78 8.20 -12.09
CA ALA A 95 -11.93 9.43 -12.89
C ALA A 95 -11.72 9.30 -14.42
N VAL A 96 -11.47 8.11 -14.97
CA VAL A 96 -11.36 7.89 -16.42
C VAL A 96 -12.44 6.91 -16.88
N PRO A 97 -13.58 7.40 -17.37
CA PRO A 97 -14.65 6.54 -17.87
C PRO A 97 -14.26 5.87 -19.20
N ASN A 98 -14.91 4.75 -19.52
CA ASN A 98 -14.86 4.09 -20.83
C ASN A 98 -13.49 3.55 -21.27
N VAL A 99 -12.61 3.18 -20.33
CA VAL A 99 -11.36 2.50 -20.67
C VAL A 99 -11.65 1.15 -21.30
N LYS A 100 -11.13 0.92 -22.51
CA LYS A 100 -11.19 -0.37 -23.21
C LYS A 100 -9.88 -1.12 -22.99
N THR A 101 -9.90 -2.16 -22.16
CA THR A 101 -8.75 -3.05 -21.94
C THR A 101 -9.06 -4.47 -22.43
N LYS A 102 -8.02 -5.26 -22.74
CA LYS A 102 -8.16 -6.71 -22.95
C LYS A 102 -8.03 -7.51 -21.66
N SER A 103 -7.59 -6.87 -20.57
CA SER A 103 -7.34 -7.48 -19.26
C SER A 103 -8.25 -6.88 -18.20
N ASN A 104 -8.69 -7.71 -17.24
CA ASN A 104 -9.44 -7.28 -16.06
C ASN A 104 -8.54 -7.01 -14.83
N SER A 105 -7.23 -7.15 -14.99
CA SER A 105 -6.25 -6.98 -13.91
C SER A 105 -6.20 -5.55 -13.40
N LYS A 106 -5.92 -5.43 -12.10
CA LYS A 106 -5.76 -4.14 -11.41
C LYS A 106 -4.62 -4.25 -10.41
N GLY A 107 -3.89 -3.16 -10.21
CA GLY A 107 -2.76 -3.16 -9.32
C GLY A 107 -1.91 -1.91 -9.43
N VAL A 108 -0.86 -1.89 -8.62
CA VAL A 108 0.12 -0.82 -8.55
C VAL A 108 1.49 -1.44 -8.40
N ILE A 109 2.43 -1.00 -9.23
CA ILE A 109 3.85 -1.26 -9.03
C ILE A 109 4.47 0.02 -8.50
N ILE A 110 5.22 -0.06 -7.41
CA ILE A 110 5.85 1.05 -6.70
C ILE A 110 7.34 0.76 -6.64
N ILE A 111 8.17 1.75 -6.95
CA ILE A 111 9.63 1.66 -6.81
C ILE A 111 10.18 2.88 -6.08
N SER A 112 11.12 2.62 -5.18
CA SER A 112 12.02 3.63 -4.63
C SER A 112 13.04 4.02 -5.69
N THR A 113 13.30 5.32 -5.85
CA THR A 113 14.40 5.84 -6.67
C THR A 113 15.41 6.60 -5.81
N ALA A 114 15.39 6.40 -4.50
CA ALA A 114 16.38 7.01 -3.61
C ALA A 114 17.76 6.36 -3.85
N PRO A 115 18.85 7.16 -3.87
CA PRO A 115 20.19 6.63 -4.08
C PRO A 115 20.53 5.49 -3.10
N GLY A 116 21.01 4.37 -3.64
CA GLY A 116 21.41 3.20 -2.85
C GLY A 116 20.27 2.34 -2.31
N GLN A 117 19.01 2.64 -2.65
CA GLN A 117 17.87 1.79 -2.34
C GLN A 117 17.56 0.86 -3.52
N ASN A 118 16.96 -0.30 -3.22
CA ASN A 118 16.52 -1.29 -4.22
C ASN A 118 15.11 -1.79 -3.87
N ASP A 119 14.31 -0.94 -3.25
CA ASP A 119 13.01 -1.32 -2.70
C ASP A 119 11.89 -1.09 -3.72
N GLY A 120 11.00 -2.07 -3.84
CA GLY A 120 9.78 -1.98 -4.63
C GLY A 120 8.65 -2.83 -4.05
N ALA A 121 7.42 -2.51 -4.44
CA ALA A 121 6.23 -3.25 -4.05
C ALA A 121 5.32 -3.43 -5.25
N TRP A 122 4.76 -4.62 -5.37
CA TRP A 122 3.73 -4.92 -6.35
C TRP A 122 2.44 -5.30 -5.64
N ILE A 123 1.43 -4.46 -5.82
CA ILE A 123 0.09 -4.67 -5.30
C ILE A 123 -0.81 -5.14 -6.45
N VAL A 124 -1.51 -6.25 -6.25
CA VAL A 124 -2.58 -6.73 -7.12
C VAL A 124 -3.89 -6.67 -6.32
N HIS A 125 -4.97 -6.20 -6.95
CA HIS A 125 -6.26 -6.12 -6.26
C HIS A 125 -7.46 -6.32 -7.17
N THR A 126 -8.62 -6.51 -6.55
CA THR A 126 -9.90 -6.64 -7.27
C THR A 126 -10.76 -5.36 -7.27
N VAL A 127 -10.36 -4.33 -6.52
CA VAL A 127 -11.15 -3.09 -6.29
C VAL A 127 -11.19 -2.20 -7.56
N PRO A 128 -12.34 -2.01 -8.22
CA PRO A 128 -12.48 -1.01 -9.29
C PRO A 128 -12.41 0.40 -8.69
N GLY A 129 -11.94 1.39 -9.46
CA GLY A 129 -11.85 2.79 -9.00
C GLY A 129 -10.78 3.04 -7.93
N PHE A 130 -9.84 2.12 -7.73
CA PHE A 130 -8.80 2.17 -6.70
C PHE A 130 -7.40 1.85 -7.28
N PRO A 131 -6.31 2.39 -6.69
CA PRO A 131 -6.32 3.60 -5.86
C PRO A 131 -6.51 4.86 -6.73
N ALA A 132 -6.92 5.95 -6.09
CA ALA A 132 -6.99 7.25 -6.74
C ALA A 132 -5.60 7.93 -6.70
N ALA A 133 -4.73 7.50 -7.62
CA ALA A 133 -3.34 7.93 -7.69
C ALA A 133 -3.23 9.46 -7.82
N ARG A 134 -2.36 10.07 -7.02
CA ARG A 134 -2.14 11.54 -6.91
C ARG A 134 -3.35 12.38 -6.50
N THR A 135 -4.47 11.78 -6.16
CA THR A 135 -5.70 12.50 -5.76
C THR A 135 -6.10 12.26 -4.31
N GLY A 136 -5.20 11.66 -3.51
CA GLY A 136 -5.49 11.23 -2.14
C GLY A 136 -6.09 9.84 -2.05
N TYR A 137 -6.06 9.28 -0.83
CA TYR A 137 -6.59 7.96 -0.58
C TYR A 137 -8.12 7.97 -0.64
N SER A 138 -8.69 7.07 -1.43
CA SER A 138 -10.14 6.91 -1.51
C SER A 138 -10.51 5.45 -1.78
N TRP A 139 -11.39 4.90 -0.96
CA TRP A 139 -12.06 3.64 -1.22
C TRP A 139 -13.44 3.89 -1.82
N PRO A 140 -13.79 3.34 -2.99
CA PRO A 140 -15.09 3.64 -3.60
C PRO A 140 -16.26 3.07 -2.80
N ALA A 141 -17.27 3.90 -2.53
CA ALA A 141 -18.40 3.53 -1.67
C ALA A 141 -19.18 2.29 -2.16
N SER A 142 -19.32 2.12 -3.48
CA SER A 142 -19.96 0.95 -4.09
C SER A 142 -19.25 -0.38 -3.82
N GLU A 143 -17.98 -0.31 -3.41
CA GLU A 143 -17.14 -1.48 -3.16
C GLU A 143 -17.15 -1.89 -1.67
N ILE A 144 -17.91 -1.20 -0.81
CA ILE A 144 -18.13 -1.62 0.58
C ILE A 144 -19.05 -2.84 0.65
N GLU A 145 -20.09 -2.88 -0.18
CA GLU A 145 -21.03 -4.01 -0.22
C GLU A 145 -20.43 -5.28 -0.83
N LYS A 146 -19.21 -5.20 -1.39
CA LYS A 146 -18.57 -6.30 -2.11
C LYS A 146 -17.34 -6.85 -1.38
N GLY A 147 -17.01 -8.09 -1.72
CA GLY A 147 -15.78 -8.74 -1.27
C GLY A 147 -14.59 -8.36 -2.15
N HIS A 148 -13.43 -8.10 -1.54
CA HIS A 148 -12.21 -7.75 -2.27
C HIS A 148 -10.99 -8.46 -1.71
N LEU A 149 -10.06 -8.78 -2.61
CA LEU A 149 -8.75 -9.32 -2.29
C LEU A 149 -7.69 -8.31 -2.75
N LEU A 150 -6.72 -8.05 -1.88
CA LEU A 150 -5.52 -7.30 -2.18
C LEU A 150 -4.32 -8.14 -1.77
N ILE A 151 -3.32 -8.21 -2.63
CA ILE A 151 -2.05 -8.91 -2.38
C ILE A 151 -0.95 -7.90 -2.63
N CYS A 152 0.00 -7.81 -1.71
CA CYS A 152 1.22 -7.03 -1.85
C CYS A 152 2.41 -7.98 -1.79
N MET A 153 3.37 -7.81 -2.69
CA MET A 153 4.68 -8.46 -2.67
C MET A 153 5.77 -7.39 -2.67
N THR A 154 6.69 -7.44 -1.72
CA THR A 154 7.91 -6.64 -1.74
C THR A 154 8.86 -7.27 -2.75
N ILE A 155 9.33 -6.46 -3.69
CA ILE A 155 10.20 -6.85 -4.79
C ILE A 155 11.45 -5.97 -4.77
N ALA A 156 12.52 -6.43 -5.39
CA ALA A 156 13.64 -5.53 -5.69
C ALA A 156 13.29 -4.62 -6.88
N GLU A 157 13.72 -3.36 -6.86
CA GLU A 157 13.62 -2.47 -8.03
C GLU A 157 14.22 -3.14 -9.28
N THR A 158 15.37 -3.80 -9.11
CA THR A 158 16.04 -4.53 -10.20
C THR A 158 15.24 -5.70 -10.77
N GLN A 159 14.23 -6.21 -10.05
CA GLN A 159 13.37 -7.30 -10.51
C GLN A 159 12.16 -6.81 -11.32
N ILE A 160 11.90 -5.50 -11.41
CA ILE A 160 10.71 -4.98 -12.08
C ILE A 160 10.63 -5.38 -13.56
N ASN A 161 11.78 -5.45 -14.24
CA ASN A 161 11.84 -5.85 -15.65
C ASN A 161 11.46 -7.32 -15.88
N ALA A 162 11.45 -8.15 -14.83
CA ALA A 162 10.99 -9.54 -14.92
C ALA A 162 9.46 -9.68 -14.76
N VAL A 163 8.76 -8.61 -14.37
CA VAL A 163 7.32 -8.59 -14.11
C VAL A 163 6.53 -7.95 -15.27
N GLY A 164 7.22 -7.25 -16.18
CA GLY A 164 6.64 -6.47 -17.30
C GLY A 164 6.38 -7.25 -18.59
#